data_AF-A0A399ZUD1-F1
#
_entry.id   AF-A0A399ZUD1-F1
#
_cell.length_a   1.000
_cell.length_b   1.000
_cell.length_c   1.000
_cell.angle_alpha   90.00
_cell.angle_beta   90.00
_cell.angle_gamma   90.00
#
_symmetry.space_group_name_H-M   'P 1'
#
loop_
_entity.id
_entity.type
_entity.pdbx_description
1 polymer ?
#
loop_
_entity_poly.entity_id
_entity_poly.type
_entity_poly.pdbx_seq_one_letter_code
_entity_poly.pdbx_strand_id
1 'polypeptide(L)'
;MFVRTAQRRILFQLPVAALALWIALTLSVMSVLPALAQGSVRTADSNPAWQASYWNNMGLAGAPALQRSEAELNHDWGYGSPHPSVQADHFSARWTRDLDVGAGLYRFSLTVDDGARLWVNNHLLIDAWVVQAARTYVG
;
A
#
# COMPACT_ATOMS: atom_id res chain seq x y z
N MET A 1 4.08 5.28 -39.43
CA MET A 1 4.58 5.04 -40.79
C MET A 1 3.79 3.87 -41.37
N PHE A 2 2.99 4.13 -42.42
CA PHE A 2 2.22 3.22 -43.33
C PHE A 2 1.18 2.25 -42.70
N VAL A 3 -0.07 2.08 -43.17
CA VAL A 3 -0.72 2.22 -44.49
C VAL A 3 -2.17 2.74 -44.33
N ARG A 4 -2.66 3.59 -45.26
CA ARG A 4 -4.07 3.97 -45.47
C ARG A 4 -4.69 3.15 -46.61
N THR A 5 -5.90 2.62 -46.46
CA THR A 5 -7.00 2.48 -47.46
C THR A 5 -8.22 1.89 -46.72
N ALA A 6 -9.49 2.22 -46.90
CA ALA A 6 -10.22 2.93 -47.94
C ALA A 6 -11.48 3.63 -47.33
N GLN A 7 -11.84 4.75 -47.92
CA GLN A 7 -13.07 5.50 -47.68
C GLN A 7 -14.29 4.81 -48.33
N ARG A 8 -15.44 4.75 -47.64
CA ARG A 8 -16.76 4.75 -48.28
C ARG A 8 -17.69 5.72 -47.55
N ARG A 9 -17.91 6.86 -48.21
CA ARG A 9 -18.92 7.87 -47.92
C ARG A 9 -20.32 7.30 -48.18
N ILE A 10 -21.25 7.50 -47.25
CA ILE A 10 -22.68 7.57 -47.55
C ILE A 10 -23.19 8.86 -46.92
N LEU A 11 -23.48 9.84 -47.77
CA LEU A 11 -24.13 11.11 -47.45
C LEU A 11 -25.64 10.87 -47.45
N PHE A 12 -26.31 11.09 -46.32
CA PHE A 12 -27.74 11.38 -46.30
C PHE A 12 -27.92 12.84 -45.90
N GLN A 13 -28.40 13.64 -46.84
CA GLN A 13 -28.85 15.01 -46.58
C GLN A 13 -30.27 14.96 -46.02
N LEU A 14 -30.53 15.75 -44.98
CA LEU A 14 -31.87 16.15 -44.59
C LEU A 14 -31.91 17.70 -44.47
N PRO A 15 -32.96 18.35 -44.99
CA PRO A 15 -33.02 19.80 -45.17
C PRO A 15 -33.28 20.54 -43.86
N VAL A 16 -32.62 21.70 -43.72
CA VAL A 16 -32.83 22.66 -42.65
C VAL A 16 -34.05 23.52 -42.97
N ALA A 17 -35.07 23.51 -42.13
CA ALA A 17 -36.09 24.57 -42.12
C ALA A 17 -36.78 24.73 -40.75
N ALA A 18 -36.84 25.99 -40.34
CA ALA A 18 -37.84 26.65 -39.48
C ALA A 18 -37.74 26.53 -37.93
N LEU A 19 -37.37 27.67 -37.34
CA LEU A 19 -37.60 28.09 -35.95
C LEU A 19 -39.07 27.92 -35.52
N ALA A 20 -39.28 27.49 -34.27
CA ALA A 20 -40.31 28.07 -33.39
C ALA A 20 -39.98 27.80 -31.91
N LEU A 21 -39.73 28.87 -31.18
CA LEU A 21 -39.54 28.93 -29.74
C LEU A 21 -40.88 28.60 -29.02
N TRP A 22 -40.88 27.58 -28.15
CA TRP A 22 -41.90 27.45 -27.10
C TRP A 22 -41.22 27.14 -25.77
N ILE A 23 -41.21 28.14 -24.88
CA ILE A 23 -40.82 28.00 -23.49
C ILE A 23 -42.02 27.43 -22.74
N ALA A 24 -41.87 26.25 -22.15
CA ALA A 24 -42.74 25.79 -21.08
C ALA A 24 -41.86 25.19 -19.97
N LEU A 25 -41.72 25.96 -18.90
CA LEU A 25 -41.10 25.59 -17.65
C LEU A 25 -41.90 24.44 -17.00
N THR A 26 -41.34 23.24 -16.97
CA THR A 26 -41.74 22.21 -16.01
C THR A 26 -40.56 21.87 -15.12
N LEU A 27 -40.62 22.40 -13.91
CA LEU A 27 -39.79 22.04 -12.77
C LEU A 27 -39.99 20.54 -12.49
N SER A 28 -38.96 19.72 -12.60
CA SER A 28 -38.98 18.38 -12.01
C SER A 28 -37.60 17.88 -11.62
N VAL A 29 -37.42 17.91 -10.29
CA VAL A 29 -36.81 16.89 -9.43
C VAL A 29 -35.37 16.47 -9.72
N MET A 30 -34.49 17.00 -8.86
CA MET A 30 -33.41 16.27 -8.16
C MET A 30 -32.87 15.05 -8.90
N SER A 31 -31.82 15.26 -9.69
CA SER A 31 -30.85 14.19 -9.93
C SER A 31 -30.20 13.86 -8.60
N VAL A 32 -30.71 12.81 -7.94
CA VAL A 32 -29.98 12.08 -6.90
C VAL A 32 -28.71 11.61 -7.59
N LEU A 33 -27.58 12.24 -7.27
CA LEU A 33 -26.29 11.66 -7.59
C LEU A 33 -26.34 10.20 -7.11
N PRO A 34 -25.98 9.20 -7.92
CA PRO A 34 -25.63 7.93 -7.32
C PRO A 34 -24.50 8.30 -6.38
N ALA A 35 -24.76 8.20 -5.06
CA ALA A 35 -23.69 8.04 -4.11
C ALA A 35 -22.84 6.94 -4.74
N LEU A 36 -21.62 7.27 -5.19
CA LEU A 36 -20.62 6.23 -5.35
C LEU A 36 -20.71 5.54 -4.01
N ALA A 37 -21.16 4.29 -4.06
CA ALA A 37 -21.10 3.41 -2.93
C ALA A 37 -19.69 3.63 -2.42
N GLN A 38 -19.57 4.39 -1.33
CA GLN A 38 -18.43 4.31 -0.46
C GLN A 38 -18.57 2.87 -0.05
N GLY A 39 -17.95 1.98 -0.83
CA GLY A 39 -17.82 0.59 -0.51
C GLY A 39 -17.44 0.65 0.93
N SER A 40 -18.27 0.05 1.78
CA SER A 40 -18.07 0.05 3.22
C SER A 40 -16.57 -0.05 3.40
N VAL A 41 -15.96 0.94 4.04
CA VAL A 41 -14.62 0.75 4.56
C VAL A 41 -14.84 -0.43 5.47
N ARG A 42 -14.65 -1.63 4.91
CA ARG A 42 -14.76 -2.85 5.67
C ARG A 42 -13.68 -2.59 6.69
N THR A 43 -14.06 -2.53 7.95
CA THR A 43 -13.15 -2.69 9.08
C THR A 43 -12.61 -4.13 9.03
N ALA A 44 -12.01 -4.51 7.90
CA ALA A 44 -11.41 -5.80 7.65
C ALA A 44 -10.01 -5.87 8.28
N ASP A 45 -9.41 -4.73 8.63
CA ASP A 45 -7.95 -4.66 8.75
C ASP A 45 -7.43 -4.20 10.12
N SER A 46 -8.22 -4.21 11.19
CA SER A 46 -7.63 -4.08 12.54
C SER A 46 -7.08 -5.42 13.04
N ASN A 47 -6.40 -6.19 12.19
CA ASN A 47 -5.58 -7.29 12.67
C ASN A 47 -4.49 -6.66 13.54
N PRO A 48 -4.47 -6.88 14.88
CA PRO A 48 -3.44 -6.30 15.71
C PRO A 48 -2.07 -6.94 15.45
N ALA A 49 -1.98 -7.90 14.54
CA ALA A 49 -0.72 -8.51 14.18
C ALA A 49 0.10 -7.64 13.23
N TRP A 50 1.41 -7.72 13.40
CA TRP A 50 2.40 -7.30 12.43
C TRP A 50 2.39 -8.22 11.23
N GLN A 51 2.33 -7.63 10.05
CA GLN A 51 2.48 -8.37 8.80
C GLN A 51 3.97 -8.52 8.51
N ALA A 52 4.50 -9.71 8.75
CA ALA A 52 5.91 -10.05 8.57
C ALA A 52 6.15 -10.66 7.19
N SER A 53 7.21 -10.23 6.54
CA SER A 53 7.77 -10.86 5.34
C SER A 53 9.26 -11.10 5.54
N TYR A 54 9.75 -12.25 5.08
CA TYR A 54 11.16 -12.66 5.22
C TYR A 54 11.73 -13.05 3.85
N TRP A 55 12.98 -12.67 3.60
CA TRP A 55 13.69 -12.96 2.35
C TRP A 55 15.01 -13.67 2.62
N ASN A 56 15.37 -14.63 1.76
CA ASN A 56 16.67 -15.30 1.77
C ASN A 56 17.74 -14.47 1.03
N ASN A 57 17.82 -13.18 1.40
CA ASN A 57 18.85 -12.22 1.02
C ASN A 57 18.76 -11.01 1.95
N MET A 58 19.81 -10.20 2.03
CA MET A 58 19.85 -9.00 2.89
C MET A 58 19.16 -7.76 2.30
N GLY A 59 18.58 -7.86 1.10
CA GLY A 59 18.14 -6.72 0.30
C GLY A 59 16.63 -6.53 0.20
N LEU A 60 15.83 -7.31 0.94
CA LEU A 60 14.36 -7.35 0.81
C LEU A 60 13.91 -7.59 -0.65
N ALA A 61 14.71 -8.31 -1.43
CA ALA A 61 14.57 -8.38 -2.88
C ALA A 61 13.89 -9.68 -3.33
N GLY A 62 13.03 -9.57 -4.35
CA GLY A 62 12.29 -10.70 -4.92
C GLY A 62 11.10 -11.14 -4.07
N ALA A 63 10.65 -12.37 -4.31
CA ALA A 63 9.55 -12.96 -3.54
C ALA A 63 10.02 -13.35 -2.12
N PRO A 64 9.24 -13.03 -1.07
CA PRO A 64 9.53 -13.49 0.28
C PRO A 64 9.53 -15.03 0.37
N ALA A 65 10.45 -15.59 1.15
CA ALA A 65 10.49 -17.01 1.48
C ALA A 65 9.45 -17.40 2.56
N LEU A 66 8.97 -16.42 3.32
CA LEU A 66 7.91 -16.58 4.32
C LEU A 66 7.13 -15.28 4.46
N GLN A 67 5.81 -15.39 4.60
CA GLN A 67 4.94 -14.32 5.06
C GLN A 67 4.04 -14.86 6.17
N ARG A 68 3.89 -14.10 7.25
CA ARG A 68 3.03 -14.48 8.38
C ARG A 68 2.56 -13.26 9.17
N SER A 69 1.49 -13.44 9.93
CA SER A 69 1.05 -12.49 10.94
C SER A 69 1.72 -12.80 12.28
N GLU A 70 2.24 -11.79 12.97
CA GLU A 70 2.91 -11.92 14.28
C GLU A 70 2.29 -10.99 15.31
N ALA A 71 2.03 -11.47 16.53
CA ALA A 71 1.44 -10.64 17.58
C ALA A 71 2.41 -9.58 18.11
N GLU A 72 3.72 -9.86 18.12
CA GLU A 72 4.76 -9.02 18.70
C GLU A 72 6.02 -8.96 17.82
N LEU A 73 6.81 -7.89 18.02
CA LEU A 73 8.15 -7.74 17.43
C LEU A 73 9.20 -7.86 18.52
N ASN A 74 9.44 -9.10 18.96
CA ASN A 74 10.45 -9.42 19.97
C ASN A 74 11.07 -10.77 19.64
N HIS A 75 12.16 -10.74 18.89
CA HIS A 75 12.79 -11.95 18.36
C HIS A 75 14.25 -12.03 18.79
N ASP A 76 14.63 -13.18 19.37
CA ASP A 76 16.01 -13.60 19.56
C ASP A 76 16.16 -15.00 18.94
N TRP A 77 16.78 -15.05 17.76
CA TRP A 77 17.01 -16.30 17.04
C TRP A 77 18.38 -16.91 17.33
N GLY A 78 19.26 -16.22 18.06
CA GLY A 78 20.67 -16.58 18.16
C GLY A 78 21.30 -16.84 16.78
N TYR A 79 21.88 -18.02 16.59
CA TYR A 79 22.44 -18.47 15.30
C TYR A 79 21.40 -19.19 14.40
N GLY A 80 20.12 -19.15 14.75
CA GLY A 80 19.03 -19.84 14.08
C GLY A 80 18.30 -19.00 13.04
N SER A 81 17.08 -19.40 12.70
CA SER A 81 16.23 -18.69 11.73
C SER A 81 14.79 -18.57 12.24
N PRO A 82 14.00 -17.60 11.74
CA PRO A 82 12.60 -17.44 12.11
C PRO A 82 11.70 -18.61 11.68
N HIS A 83 12.16 -19.44 10.74
CA HIS A 83 11.46 -20.60 10.19
C HIS A 83 12.42 -21.45 9.33
N PRO A 84 12.20 -22.79 9.16
CA PRO A 84 13.05 -23.63 8.31
C PRO A 84 13.14 -23.24 6.83
N SER A 85 12.18 -22.46 6.30
CA SER A 85 12.25 -21.93 4.93
C SER A 85 13.11 -20.67 4.80
N VAL A 86 13.53 -20.10 5.93
CA VAL A 86 14.39 -18.92 6.00
C VAL A 86 15.79 -19.36 6.41
N GLN A 87 16.79 -18.89 5.69
CA GLN A 87 18.19 -19.14 6.02
C GLN A 87 18.56 -18.57 7.39
N ALA A 88 19.48 -19.24 8.09
CA ALA A 88 19.95 -18.81 9.41
C ALA A 88 20.80 -17.53 9.38
N ASP A 89 21.39 -17.22 8.23
CA ASP A 89 22.25 -16.06 8.04
C ASP A 89 21.98 -15.41 6.68
N HIS A 90 22.33 -14.13 6.53
CA HIS A 90 22.14 -13.31 5.33
C HIS A 90 20.67 -13.10 4.92
N PHE A 91 19.70 -13.27 5.82
CA PHE A 91 18.29 -12.99 5.52
C PHE A 91 17.94 -11.52 5.78
N SER A 92 16.75 -11.10 5.37
CA SER A 92 16.16 -9.83 5.77
C SER A 92 14.68 -10.00 6.06
N ALA A 93 14.13 -9.08 6.84
CA ALA A 93 12.73 -9.10 7.23
C ALA A 93 12.12 -7.70 7.20
N ARG A 94 10.80 -7.64 6.96
CA ARG A 94 10.01 -6.42 7.01
C ARG A 94 8.71 -6.70 7.74
N TRP A 95 8.44 -5.85 8.74
CA TRP A 95 7.17 -5.84 9.44
C TRP A 95 6.44 -4.54 9.14
N THR A 96 5.13 -4.65 8.88
CA THR A 96 4.25 -3.50 8.64
C THR A 96 2.99 -3.63 9.47
N ARG A 97 2.56 -2.52 10.05
CA ARG A 97 1.30 -2.41 10.77
C ARG A 97 0.88 -0.95 10.87
N ASP A 98 -0.43 -0.72 10.81
CA ASP A 98 -1.02 0.56 11.19
C ASP A 98 -1.32 0.55 12.70
N LEU A 99 -0.83 1.58 13.39
CA LEU A 99 -1.00 1.76 14.82
C LEU A 99 -1.84 3.00 15.07
N ASP A 100 -3.05 2.81 15.61
CA ASP A 100 -3.83 3.90 16.16
C ASP A 100 -3.35 4.16 17.59
N VAL A 101 -2.48 5.16 17.72
CA VAL A 101 -2.00 5.66 19.00
C VAL A 101 -2.62 7.03 19.23
N GLY A 102 -3.09 7.29 20.45
CA GLY A 102 -3.69 8.58 20.80
C GLY A 102 -2.73 9.75 20.57
N ALA A 103 -3.24 10.97 20.66
CA ALA A 103 -2.37 12.14 20.56
C ALA A 103 -1.35 12.15 21.71
N GLY A 104 -0.07 12.30 21.38
CA GLY A 104 1.00 12.29 22.36
C GLY A 104 2.38 12.44 21.74
N LEU A 105 3.37 12.69 22.60
CA LEU A 105 4.77 12.61 22.22
C LEU A 105 5.23 11.16 22.42
N TYR A 106 5.69 10.53 21.35
CA TYR A 106 6.19 9.17 21.36
C TYR A 106 7.69 9.13 21.14
N ARG A 107 8.33 8.11 21.71
CA ARG A 107 9.72 7.76 21.51
C ARG A 107 9.78 6.32 21.04
N PHE A 108 10.48 6.07 19.95
CA PHE A 108 10.68 4.72 19.43
C PHE A 108 12.06 4.22 19.83
N SER A 109 12.14 2.93 20.17
CA SER A 109 13.39 2.25 20.48
C SER A 109 13.46 0.96 19.67
N LEU A 110 14.62 0.70 19.07
CA LEU A 110 14.86 -0.48 18.25
C LEU A 110 16.21 -1.07 18.61
N THR A 111 16.22 -2.32 19.07
CA THR A 111 17.45 -3.10 19.24
C THR A 111 17.52 -4.11 18.11
N VAL A 112 18.64 -4.14 17.39
CA VAL A 112 18.84 -5.02 16.24
C VAL A 112 20.29 -5.52 16.19
N ASP A 113 20.43 -6.76 15.73
CA ASP A 113 21.64 -7.39 15.24
C ASP A 113 21.27 -8.09 13.91
N ASP A 114 21.71 -7.66 12.73
CA ASP A 114 22.67 -6.59 12.47
C ASP A 114 22.06 -5.17 12.39
N GLY A 115 21.49 -4.83 11.23
CA GLY A 115 21.05 -3.48 10.86
C GLY A 115 19.55 -3.38 10.65
N ALA A 116 19.00 -2.18 10.84
CA ALA A 116 17.58 -1.93 10.63
C ALA A 116 17.27 -0.51 10.19
N ARG A 117 16.04 -0.34 9.74
CA ARG A 117 15.40 0.94 9.46
C ARG A 117 14.02 0.98 10.11
N LEU A 118 13.66 2.13 10.66
CA LEU A 118 12.32 2.38 11.20
C LEU A 118 11.67 3.54 10.46
N TRP A 119 10.48 3.29 9.92
CA TRP A 119 9.61 4.30 9.36
C TRP A 119 8.35 4.45 10.18
N VAL A 120 7.92 5.69 10.43
CA VAL A 120 6.61 6.01 11.00
C VAL A 120 5.98 7.08 10.11
N ASN A 121 4.76 6.84 9.64
CA ASN A 121 4.04 7.75 8.74
C ASN A 121 4.87 8.18 7.52
N ASN A 122 5.61 7.23 6.92
CA ASN A 122 6.53 7.45 5.79
C ASN A 122 7.78 8.31 6.10
N HIS A 123 8.01 8.72 7.36
CA HIS A 123 9.24 9.36 7.79
C HIS A 123 10.24 8.31 8.29
N LEU A 124 11.46 8.32 7.76
CA LEU A 124 12.56 7.48 8.23
C LEU A 124 13.13 8.07 9.51
N LEU A 125 12.89 7.43 10.67
CA LEU A 125 13.39 7.90 11.97
C LEU A 125 14.75 7.27 12.32
N ILE A 126 14.94 6.00 11.99
CA ILE A 126 16.20 5.29 12.22
C ILE A 126 16.69 4.76 10.88
N ASP A 127 17.91 5.15 10.49
CA ASP A 127 18.60 4.62 9.31
C ASP A 127 19.94 4.01 9.71
N ALA A 128 19.92 2.71 10.01
CA ALA A 128 21.08 1.95 10.44
C ALA A 128 21.19 0.63 9.67
N TRP A 129 21.11 0.69 8.33
CA TRP A 129 21.19 -0.47 7.46
C TRP A 129 22.64 -0.91 7.20
N VAL A 130 23.31 -1.36 8.26
CA VAL A 130 24.73 -1.75 8.26
C VAL A 130 24.93 -3.06 9.03
N VAL A 131 25.98 -3.80 8.70
CA VAL A 131 26.41 -4.99 9.46
C VAL A 131 27.07 -4.52 10.76
N GLN A 132 26.61 -5.04 11.90
CA GLN A 132 27.04 -4.60 13.23
C GLN A 132 26.54 -5.56 14.32
N ALA A 133 27.27 -5.65 15.43
CA ALA A 133 26.73 -6.33 16.62
C ALA A 133 25.49 -5.59 17.17
N ALA A 134 24.71 -6.32 17.98
CA ALA A 134 23.52 -5.84 18.66
C ALA A 134 23.65 -4.40 19.19
N ARG A 135 22.76 -3.52 18.73
CA ARG A 135 22.75 -2.11 19.13
C ARG A 135 21.33 -1.57 19.25
N THR A 136 21.13 -0.72 20.26
CA THR A 136 19.87 0.03 20.45
C THR A 136 19.94 1.41 19.83
N TYR A 137 18.91 1.75 19.07
CA TYR A 137 18.64 3.06 18.48
C TYR A 137 17.38 3.65 19.11
N VAL A 138 17.37 4.97 19.28
CA VAL A 138 16.22 5.72 19.82
C VAL A 138 15.92 6.88 18.90
N GLY A 139 14.64 7.05 18.53
CA GLY A 139 14.13 8.11 17.65
C GLY A 139 12.84 8.74 18.15
#